data_AF-A0A2J8UII5-F1
#
_entry.id   AF-A0A2J8UII5-F1
#
_cell.length_a   1.000
_cell.length_b   1.000
_cell.length_c   1.000
_cell.angle_alpha   90.00
_cell.angle_beta   90.00
_cell.angle_gamma   90.00
#
_symmetry.space_group_name_H-M   'P 1'
#
loop_
_entity.id
_entity.type
_entity.pdbx_description
1 polymer ?
#
loop_
_entity_poly.entity_id
_entity_poly.type
_entity_poly.pdbx_seq_one_letter_code
_entity_poly.pdbx_strand_id
1 'polypeptide(L)'
;MPQAFLLGSIHEPAVALMEPQPCPGSLAESFLEEELRLNAELSQLQFSEPVGIIYNPVEYAWEPHRNYVTRYCQGPKEVLFLGMNPGPFGMAQTGVPFGEVSMVRDWLGIVGPVLTPPQEHPKRPVLGLECPQSEEDIGQLFPLLP
;
A
#
# COMPACT_ATOMS: atom_id res chain seq x y z
N MET A 1 44.80 -52.58 4.51
CA MET A 1 44.59 -51.26 3.87
C MET A 1 43.37 -51.36 2.97
N PRO A 2 42.29 -50.64 3.29
CA PRO A 2 41.67 -49.78 2.28
C PRO A 2 41.54 -48.34 2.78
N GLN A 3 41.57 -47.42 1.81
CA GLN A 3 41.75 -45.99 1.95
C GLN A 3 40.58 -45.28 2.66
N ALA A 4 40.91 -44.35 3.55
CA ALA A 4 39.97 -43.40 4.12
C ALA A 4 39.63 -42.31 3.09
N PHE A 5 38.36 -42.17 2.76
CA PHE A 5 37.83 -40.99 2.08
C PHE A 5 37.60 -39.88 3.12
N LEU A 6 38.32 -38.77 2.99
CA LEU A 6 38.06 -37.55 3.74
C LEU A 6 36.81 -36.87 3.14
N LEU A 7 35.69 -36.95 3.84
CA LEU A 7 34.50 -36.16 3.53
C LEU A 7 34.71 -34.76 4.14
N GLY A 8 34.87 -33.76 3.27
CA GLY A 8 35.04 -32.37 3.65
C GLY A 8 33.87 -31.85 4.48
N SER A 9 34.20 -31.07 5.52
CA SER A 9 33.23 -30.35 6.34
C SER A 9 32.57 -29.28 5.49
N ILE A 10 31.29 -29.43 5.18
CA ILE A 10 30.48 -28.40 4.52
C ILE A 10 30.22 -27.31 5.56
N HIS A 11 30.71 -26.11 5.27
CA HIS A 11 30.48 -24.91 6.08
C HIS A 11 29.05 -24.44 5.81
N GLU A 12 28.15 -24.63 6.77
CA GLU A 12 26.85 -23.94 6.79
C GLU A 12 27.10 -22.44 7.02
N PRO A 13 26.69 -21.53 6.12
CA PRO A 13 26.72 -20.12 6.45
C PRO A 13 25.60 -19.85 7.45
N ALA A 14 25.98 -19.40 8.64
CA ALA A 14 25.04 -18.87 9.62
C ALA A 14 24.22 -17.76 8.95
N VAL A 15 22.92 -18.00 8.78
CA VAL A 15 21.95 -16.95 8.47
C VAL A 15 21.97 -16.00 9.67
N ALA A 16 22.74 -14.93 9.55
CA ALA A 16 22.68 -13.83 10.47
C ALA A 16 21.25 -13.27 10.38
N LEU A 17 20.46 -13.49 11.43
CA LEU A 17 19.22 -12.78 11.64
C LEU A 17 19.59 -11.30 11.72
N MET A 18 19.38 -10.56 10.63
CA MET A 18 19.45 -9.11 10.63
C MET A 18 18.36 -8.63 11.59
N GLU A 19 18.77 -8.31 12.81
CA GLU A 19 17.97 -7.50 13.71
C GLU A 19 17.62 -6.19 12.99
N PRO A 20 16.33 -5.81 12.92
CA PRO A 20 15.93 -4.57 12.27
C PRO A 20 16.62 -3.39 12.96
N GLN A 21 17.42 -2.65 12.20
CA GLN A 21 18.00 -1.40 12.67
C GLN A 21 16.85 -0.44 13.01
N PRO A 22 16.85 0.23 14.18
CA PRO A 22 15.82 1.19 14.49
C PRO A 22 16.00 2.42 13.59
N CYS A 23 15.10 2.58 12.62
CA CYS A 23 14.89 3.88 11.98
C CYS A 23 14.39 4.84 13.08
N PRO A 24 14.96 6.05 13.21
CA PRO A 24 14.57 6.99 14.27
C PRO A 24 13.15 7.56 14.14
N GLY A 25 12.40 7.17 13.09
CA GLY A 25 11.03 7.57 12.84
C GLY A 25 9.99 6.63 13.47
N SER A 26 8.77 7.14 13.62
CA SER A 26 7.60 6.33 13.97
C SER A 26 7.37 5.20 12.95
N LEU A 27 6.61 4.17 13.34
CA LEU A 27 6.25 3.09 12.40
C LEU A 27 5.51 3.65 11.16
N ALA A 28 4.66 4.65 11.35
CA ALA A 28 3.97 5.35 10.27
C ALA A 28 4.95 6.03 9.29
N GLU A 29 5.98 6.70 9.80
CA GLU A 29 7.01 7.34 8.95
C GLU A 29 7.79 6.30 8.15
N SER A 30 8.25 5.23 8.83
CA SER A 30 8.96 4.13 8.15
C SER A 30 8.08 3.48 7.08
N PHE A 31 6.79 3.29 7.33
CA PHE A 31 5.84 2.73 6.36
C PHE A 31 5.68 3.63 5.12
N LEU A 32 5.49 4.94 5.34
CA LEU A 32 5.38 5.92 4.26
C LEU A 32 6.67 6.04 3.44
N GLU A 33 7.84 5.94 4.08
CA GLU A 33 9.13 5.93 3.39
C GLU A 33 9.27 4.71 2.47
N GLU A 34 8.83 3.53 2.91
CA GLU A 34 8.80 2.33 2.09
C GLU A 34 7.82 2.44 0.92
N GLU A 35 6.65 3.07 1.10
CA GLU A 35 5.71 3.34 0.02
C GLU A 35 6.26 4.34 -1.00
N LEU A 36 6.99 5.38 -0.55
CA LEU A 36 7.67 6.32 -1.44
C LEU A 36 8.80 5.64 -2.22
N ARG A 37 9.56 4.74 -1.58
CA ARG A 37 10.58 3.92 -2.25
C ARG A 37 9.94 3.02 -3.31
N LEU A 38 8.85 2.34 -2.98
CA LEU A 38 8.11 1.50 -3.92
C LEU A 38 7.56 2.33 -5.09
N ASN A 39 6.98 3.50 -4.84
CA ASN A 39 6.51 4.40 -5.90
C ASN A 39 7.65 4.81 -6.85
N ALA A 40 8.84 5.12 -6.31
CA ALA A 40 10.00 5.41 -7.13
C ALA A 40 10.39 4.23 -8.03
N GLU A 41 10.37 2.99 -7.50
CA GLU A 41 10.64 1.78 -8.28
C GLU A 41 9.56 1.52 -9.36
N LEU A 42 8.28 1.66 -9.00
CA LEU A 42 7.14 1.49 -9.92
C LEU A 42 7.15 2.52 -11.05
N SER A 43 7.57 3.76 -10.77
CA SER A 43 7.64 4.84 -11.78
C SER A 43 8.60 4.54 -12.93
N GLN A 44 9.53 3.59 -12.76
CA GLN A 44 10.48 3.18 -13.79
C GLN A 44 9.92 2.09 -14.71
N LEU A 45 8.79 1.48 -14.35
CA LEU A 45 8.18 0.43 -15.15
C LEU A 45 7.51 1.00 -16.40
N GLN A 46 7.69 0.30 -17.52
CA GLN A 46 7.03 0.60 -18.78
C GLN A 46 6.03 -0.50 -19.09
N PHE A 47 4.81 -0.10 -19.41
CA PHE A 47 3.74 -1.01 -19.78
C PHE A 47 3.41 -0.81 -21.26
N SER A 48 3.21 -1.91 -21.97
CA SER A 48 2.75 -1.90 -23.36
C SER A 48 1.25 -2.19 -23.42
N GLU A 49 0.69 -2.14 -24.63
CA GLU A 49 -0.66 -2.64 -24.92
C GLU A 49 -0.90 -4.03 -24.27
N PRO A 50 -2.09 -4.28 -23.70
CA PRO A 50 -3.31 -3.46 -23.76
C PRO A 50 -3.44 -2.40 -22.64
N VAL A 51 -2.37 -2.08 -21.91
CA VAL A 51 -2.41 -1.11 -20.80
C VAL A 51 -2.44 0.32 -21.35
N GLY A 52 -3.62 0.95 -21.32
CA GLY A 52 -3.78 2.31 -21.83
C GLY A 52 -3.51 3.42 -20.81
N ILE A 53 -3.89 3.23 -19.54
CA ILE A 53 -3.77 4.23 -18.47
C ILE A 53 -3.42 3.55 -17.16
N ILE A 54 -2.50 4.16 -16.41
CA ILE A 54 -2.03 3.69 -15.10
C ILE A 54 -2.36 4.76 -14.06
N TYR A 55 -2.90 4.33 -12.93
CA TYR A 55 -3.21 5.19 -11.79
C TYR A 55 -2.34 4.78 -10.62
N ASN A 56 -1.73 5.76 -9.95
CA ASN A 56 -1.09 5.57 -8.66
C ASN A 56 -1.76 6.44 -7.59
N PRO A 57 -2.74 5.94 -6.82
CA PRO A 57 -3.43 6.72 -5.80
C PRO A 57 -2.53 7.18 -4.67
N VAL A 58 -1.41 6.49 -4.41
CA VAL A 58 -0.45 6.94 -3.38
C VAL A 58 0.24 8.25 -3.82
N GLU A 59 0.25 8.59 -5.11
CA GLU A 59 0.75 9.90 -5.57
C GLU A 59 -0.33 10.98 -5.54
N TYR A 60 -1.45 10.79 -6.25
CA TYR A 60 -2.45 11.85 -6.41
C TYR A 60 -3.41 11.98 -5.21
N ALA A 61 -3.60 10.92 -4.41
CA ALA A 61 -4.37 10.93 -3.17
C ALA A 61 -3.44 10.83 -1.94
N TRP A 62 -2.22 11.36 -2.04
CA TRP A 62 -1.20 11.26 -0.99
C TRP A 62 -1.64 11.84 0.34
N GLU A 63 -2.33 12.98 0.36
CA GLU A 63 -2.73 13.62 1.62
C GLU A 63 -3.67 12.74 2.46
N PRO A 64 -4.82 12.25 1.93
CA PRO A 64 -5.68 11.37 2.70
C PRO A 64 -5.02 10.02 3.01
N HIS A 65 -4.17 9.51 2.11
CA HIS A 65 -3.39 8.29 2.37
C HIS A 65 -2.42 8.47 3.55
N ARG A 66 -1.64 9.55 3.57
CA ARG A 66 -0.74 9.90 4.67
C ARG A 66 -1.51 10.13 5.97
N ASN A 67 -2.67 10.79 5.91
CA ASN A 67 -3.56 10.96 7.06
C ASN A 67 -3.98 9.61 7.64
N TYR A 68 -4.40 8.67 6.79
CA TYR A 68 -4.74 7.30 7.19
C TYR A 68 -3.57 6.58 7.86
N VAL A 69 -2.39 6.54 7.24
CA VAL A 69 -1.22 5.84 7.79
C VAL A 69 -0.77 6.46 9.11
N THR A 70 -0.64 7.79 9.18
CA THR A 70 -0.20 8.47 10.40
C THR A 70 -1.20 8.32 11.56
N ARG A 71 -2.50 8.24 11.25
CA ARG A 71 -3.56 8.04 12.25
C ARG A 71 -3.61 6.60 12.77
N TYR A 72 -3.49 5.60 11.91
CA TYR A 72 -3.76 4.20 12.26
C TYR A 72 -2.52 3.32 12.42
N CYS A 73 -1.34 3.75 11.96
CA CYS A 73 -0.08 3.00 12.03
C CYS A 73 0.87 3.48 13.16
N GLN A 74 0.33 3.72 14.36
CA GLN A 74 1.10 4.30 15.49
C GLN A 74 2.02 3.31 16.23
N GLY A 75 1.96 2.02 15.91
CA GLY A 75 2.76 0.99 16.56
C GLY A 75 2.58 -0.38 15.90
N PRO A 76 3.36 -1.39 16.32
CA PRO A 76 3.39 -2.71 15.69
C PRO A 76 2.01 -3.34 15.56
N LYS A 77 1.80 -4.10 14.48
CA LYS A 77 0.55 -4.79 14.18
C LYS A 77 0.79 -6.30 14.15
N GLU A 78 -0.05 -7.05 14.85
CA GLU A 78 0.00 -8.53 14.83
C GLU A 78 -0.63 -9.10 13.55
N VAL A 79 -1.57 -8.36 12.97
CA VAL A 79 -2.33 -8.76 11.78
C VAL A 79 -2.23 -7.68 10.71
N LEU A 80 -1.97 -8.10 9.48
CA LEU A 80 -2.00 -7.25 8.28
C LEU A 80 -3.04 -7.81 7.31
N PHE A 81 -4.05 -7.01 6.99
CA PHE A 81 -4.98 -7.30 5.91
C PHE A 81 -4.37 -6.81 4.59
N LEU A 82 -4.27 -7.70 3.60
CA LEU A 82 -3.64 -7.41 2.32
C LEU A 82 -4.62 -7.65 1.17
N GLY A 83 -4.92 -6.60 0.41
CA GLY A 83 -5.65 -6.67 -0.85
C GLY A 83 -4.72 -6.90 -2.04
N MET A 84 -5.28 -6.95 -3.25
CA MET A 84 -4.48 -7.06 -4.48
C MET A 84 -4.01 -5.69 -4.96
N ASN A 85 -4.95 -4.81 -5.32
CA ASN A 85 -4.71 -3.49 -5.90
C ASN A 85 -5.94 -2.58 -5.74
N PRO A 86 -5.80 -1.26 -5.91
CA PRO A 86 -6.91 -0.32 -5.82
C PRO A 86 -8.09 -0.67 -6.74
N GLY A 87 -9.30 -0.71 -6.18
CA GLY A 87 -10.54 -0.64 -6.93
C GLY A 87 -10.83 0.78 -7.43
N PRO A 88 -11.62 0.94 -8.51
CA PRO A 88 -11.82 2.24 -9.17
C PRO A 88 -12.68 3.23 -8.37
N PHE A 89 -13.45 2.76 -7.38
CA PHE A 89 -14.38 3.59 -6.61
C PHE A 89 -14.04 3.67 -5.12
N GLY A 90 -13.09 2.87 -4.65
CA GLY A 90 -12.51 2.92 -3.31
C GLY A 90 -11.16 3.60 -3.31
N MET A 91 -10.07 2.84 -3.17
CA MET A 91 -8.71 3.41 -2.99
C MET A 91 -8.27 4.32 -4.15
N ALA A 92 -8.70 4.08 -5.39
CA ALA A 92 -8.40 5.00 -6.51
C ALA A 92 -9.06 6.38 -6.36
N GLN A 93 -10.08 6.50 -5.51
CA GLN A 93 -10.72 7.78 -5.20
C GLN A 93 -10.19 8.36 -3.90
N THR A 94 -9.87 7.52 -2.92
CA THR A 94 -9.67 7.97 -1.53
C THR A 94 -8.23 7.92 -1.05
N GLY A 95 -7.36 7.17 -1.72
CA GLY A 95 -6.00 6.86 -1.25
C GLY A 95 -5.97 5.85 -0.09
N VAL A 96 -7.11 5.42 0.43
CA VAL A 96 -7.17 4.48 1.57
C VAL A 96 -7.42 3.05 1.07
N PRO A 97 -6.64 2.04 1.50
CA PRO A 97 -6.88 0.64 1.16
C PRO A 97 -8.30 0.23 1.52
N PHE A 98 -9.00 -0.46 0.60
CA PHE A 98 -10.41 -0.83 0.77
C PHE A 98 -11.34 0.36 1.03
N GLY A 99 -10.90 1.57 0.67
CA GLY A 99 -11.48 2.81 1.14
C GLY A 99 -12.70 3.26 0.34
N GLU A 100 -13.84 2.62 0.56
CA GLU A 100 -15.15 3.17 0.16
C GLU A 100 -15.32 4.57 0.79
N VAL A 101 -15.85 5.52 0.00
CA VAL A 101 -15.85 6.95 0.33
C VAL A 101 -16.53 7.25 1.66
N SER A 102 -17.72 6.71 1.91
CA SER A 102 -18.44 6.95 3.17
C SER A 102 -17.69 6.36 4.37
N MET A 103 -17.08 5.18 4.23
CA MET A 103 -16.27 4.61 5.31
C MET A 103 -15.01 5.41 5.59
N VAL A 104 -14.35 5.92 4.55
CA VAL A 104 -13.15 6.76 4.70
C VAL A 104 -13.49 8.08 5.37
N ARG A 105 -14.52 8.78 4.88
CA ARG A 105 -14.87 10.12 5.36
C ARG A 105 -15.60 10.08 6.69
N ASP A 106 -16.63 9.25 6.81
CA ASP A 106 -17.60 9.32 7.91
C ASP A 106 -17.23 8.38 9.07
N TRP A 107 -16.61 7.22 8.79
CA TRP A 107 -16.21 6.26 9.83
C TRP A 107 -14.75 6.43 10.26
N LEU A 108 -13.80 6.38 9.32
CA LEU A 108 -12.37 6.58 9.60
C LEU A 108 -12.02 8.04 9.89
N GLY A 109 -12.88 8.99 9.50
CA GLY A 109 -12.65 10.43 9.70
C GLY A 109 -11.42 10.95 8.95
N ILE A 110 -11.11 10.36 7.80
CA ILE A 110 -10.00 10.75 6.93
C ILE A 110 -10.52 11.76 5.91
N VAL A 111 -9.82 12.89 5.82
CA VAL A 111 -10.11 13.99 4.93
C VAL A 111 -8.81 14.44 4.28
N GLY A 112 -8.92 15.04 3.09
CA GLY A 112 -7.75 15.45 2.34
C GLY A 112 -8.05 15.84 0.91
N PRO A 113 -7.22 16.70 0.28
CA PRO A 113 -7.29 16.91 -1.16
C PRO A 113 -6.87 15.62 -1.90
N VAL A 114 -7.67 15.27 -2.91
CA VAL A 114 -7.31 14.28 -3.92
C VAL A 114 -7.08 15.04 -5.22
N LEU A 115 -5.87 14.93 -5.75
CA LEU A 115 -5.46 15.61 -6.97
C LEU A 115 -5.88 14.80 -8.20
N THR A 116 -5.94 15.47 -9.35
CA THR A 116 -6.16 14.79 -10.63
C THR A 116 -4.86 14.08 -11.06
N PRO A 117 -4.91 12.80 -11.45
CA PRO A 117 -3.75 12.12 -12.01
C PRO A 117 -3.34 12.73 -13.36
N PRO A 118 -2.10 12.50 -13.83
CA PRO A 118 -1.62 13.08 -15.09
C PRO A 118 -2.45 12.72 -16.32
N GLN A 119 -3.09 11.56 -16.31
CA GLN A 119 -3.97 11.06 -17.36
C GLN A 119 -5.16 10.34 -16.75
N GLU A 120 -6.33 10.51 -17.37
CA GLU A 120 -7.56 9.85 -16.96
C GLU A 120 -8.28 9.21 -18.14
N HIS A 121 -8.90 8.07 -17.86
CA HIS A 121 -9.82 7.44 -18.77
C HIS A 121 -11.20 8.09 -18.57
N PRO A 122 -11.92 8.50 -19.63
CA PRO A 122 -13.23 9.15 -19.49
C PRO A 122 -14.27 8.34 -18.70
N LYS A 123 -14.13 7.00 -18.67
CA LYS A 123 -15.01 6.10 -17.88
C LYS A 123 -14.53 5.79 -16.47
N ARG A 124 -13.39 6.35 -16.04
CA ARG A 124 -12.77 6.12 -14.72
C ARG A 124 -12.18 7.45 -14.19
N PRO A 125 -12.99 8.52 -14.05
CA PRO A 125 -12.51 9.77 -13.48
C PRO A 125 -12.16 9.60 -12.00
N VAL A 126 -11.18 10.38 -11.51
CA VAL A 126 -10.92 10.55 -10.08
C VAL A 126 -11.70 11.76 -9.58
N LEU A 127 -12.74 11.49 -8.79
CA LEU A 127 -13.63 12.46 -8.16
C LEU A 127 -13.32 12.66 -6.67
N GLY A 128 -12.35 11.92 -6.13
CA GLY A 128 -11.93 12.06 -4.75
C GLY A 128 -12.98 11.59 -3.74
N LEU A 129 -13.00 12.23 -2.57
CA LEU A 129 -13.96 11.98 -1.48
C LEU A 129 -15.39 12.47 -1.80
N GLU A 130 -15.63 12.98 -3.01
CA GLU A 130 -16.95 13.34 -3.54
C GLU A 130 -17.48 12.31 -4.54
N CYS A 131 -16.73 11.23 -4.82
CA CYS A 131 -17.18 10.17 -5.71
C CYS A 131 -18.52 9.59 -5.21
N PRO A 132 -19.59 9.61 -6.04
CA PRO A 132 -20.91 9.13 -5.63
C PRO A 132 -21.06 7.60 -5.76
N GLN A 133 -20.07 6.92 -6.33
CA GLN A 133 -20.11 5.49 -6.62
C GLN A 133 -19.56 4.71 -5.42
N SER A 134 -20.27 3.66 -5.02
CA SER A 134 -19.85 2.76 -3.95
C SER A 134 -19.03 1.60 -4.49
N GLU A 135 -18.08 1.11 -3.68
CA GLU A 135 -17.40 -0.16 -3.91
C GLU A 135 -18.10 -1.25 -3.09
N GLU A 136 -19.14 -1.85 -3.70
CA GLU A 136 -20.18 -2.64 -3.01
C GLU A 136 -19.65 -3.85 -2.22
N ASP A 137 -18.57 -4.50 -2.67
CA ASP A 137 -18.03 -5.69 -2.00
C ASP A 137 -17.16 -5.35 -0.77
N ILE A 138 -16.66 -4.11 -0.66
CA ILE A 138 -15.65 -3.76 0.34
C ILE A 138 -16.17 -2.84 1.45
N GLY A 139 -17.27 -2.12 1.22
CA GLY A 139 -17.84 -1.19 2.20
C GLY A 139 -18.21 -1.83 3.54
N GLN A 140 -18.35 -3.16 3.59
CA GLN A 140 -18.63 -3.90 4.82
C GLN A 140 -17.39 -4.31 5.61
N LEU A 141 -16.16 -4.06 5.11
CA LEU A 141 -14.94 -4.48 5.80
C LEU A 141 -14.75 -3.76 7.14
N PHE A 142 -14.79 -2.43 7.14
CA PHE A 142 -14.49 -1.63 8.35
C PHE A 142 -15.46 -1.89 9.51
N PRO A 143 -16.79 -2.02 9.32
CA PRO A 143 -17.72 -2.36 10.40
C PRO A 143 -17.53 -3.74 11.00
N LEU A 144 -16.84 -4.65 10.31
CA LEU A 144 -16.54 -5.99 10.80
C LEU A 144 -15.22 -6.05 11.60
N LEU A 145 -14.44 -4.97 11.59
CA LEU A 145 -13.23 -4.87 12.40
C LEU A 145 -13.62 -4.70 13.88
N PRO A 146 -12.90 -5.37 14.80
CA PRO A 146 -13.20 -5.37 16.24
C PRO A 146 -12.99 -4.01 16.92
#